data_AF-A0A939VCE8-F1
#
_entry.id   AF-A0A939VCE8-F1
#
_cell.length_a   1.000
_cell.length_b   1.000
_cell.length_c   1.000
_cell.angle_alpha   90.00
_cell.angle_beta   90.00
_cell.angle_gamma   90.00
#
_symmetry.space_group_name_H-M   'P 1'
#
loop_
_entity.id
_entity.type
_entity.pdbx_description
1 polymer ?
#
loop_
_entity_poly.entity_id
_entity_poly.type
_entity_poly.pdbx_seq_one_letter_code
_entity_poly.pdbx_strand_id
1 'polypeptide(L)'
;MKKIIVSIIAAMATMAVSAQIQTNAGVQYLQNCAKDMSTDFYDLSNTYFLADSLTEFDVHQATGKINWKRYRLSPRQAFNLNGYWPVRMQMLDFPDTQYDNDPNLRFDVQFIDERTVRVRLLTTPIVPQDESDSDPMFSDEFKQRLRASTSASANGWHYADKGGVISYSSACGSLEIQKYPWRLILKDKNGKVLTQTRALIDNDSTQVKLLPLSFIKRGADNSRSINPVFFLSPGEKIFGCGESFT
;
A
#
# COMPACT_ATOMS: atom_id res chain seq x y z
N MET A 1 0.21 -55.01 -13.36
CA MET A 1 1.19 -53.89 -13.47
C MET A 1 0.54 -52.51 -13.50
N LYS A 2 -0.47 -52.24 -14.34
CA LYS A 2 -1.15 -50.91 -14.38
C LYS A 2 -1.82 -50.46 -13.07
N LYS A 3 -2.36 -51.38 -12.25
CA LYS A 3 -3.02 -51.03 -10.97
C LYS A 3 -2.03 -50.64 -9.83
N ILE A 4 -0.79 -51.12 -9.90
CA ILE A 4 0.25 -50.82 -8.91
C ILE A 4 0.83 -49.41 -9.16
N ILE A 5 0.96 -49.02 -10.44
CA ILE A 5 1.46 -47.70 -10.84
C ILE A 5 0.49 -46.58 -10.41
N VAL A 6 -0.83 -46.80 -10.49
CA VAL A 6 -1.84 -45.81 -10.06
C VAL A 6 -1.83 -45.60 -8.54
N SER A 7 -1.52 -46.65 -7.77
CA SER A 7 -1.46 -46.55 -6.30
C SER A 7 -0.21 -45.81 -5.81
N ILE A 8 0.89 -45.89 -6.55
CA ILE A 8 2.14 -45.16 -6.25
C ILE A 8 2.02 -43.67 -6.58
N ILE A 9 1.23 -43.29 -7.60
CA ILE A 9 0.97 -41.89 -7.94
C ILE A 9 0.03 -41.23 -6.91
N ALA A 10 -0.95 -41.95 -6.38
CA ALA A 10 -1.83 -41.45 -5.32
C ALA A 10 -1.10 -41.24 -3.97
N ALA A 11 -0.04 -42.01 -3.70
CA ALA A 11 0.78 -41.86 -2.49
C ALA A 11 1.78 -40.70 -2.54
N MET A 12 2.06 -40.12 -3.72
CA MET A 12 2.94 -38.95 -3.88
C MET A 12 2.20 -37.60 -3.84
N ALA A 13 0.86 -37.61 -3.77
CA ALA A 13 0.05 -36.39 -3.76
C ALA A 13 -0.11 -35.75 -2.35
N THR A 14 0.43 -36.36 -1.30
CA THR A 14 0.50 -35.75 0.04
C THR A 14 1.78 -34.93 0.19
N MET A 15 2.05 -34.03 -0.75
CA MET A 15 2.92 -32.90 -0.41
C MET A 15 2.17 -32.11 0.65
N ALA A 16 2.64 -32.20 1.89
CA ALA A 16 2.18 -31.32 2.95
C ALA A 16 2.41 -29.89 2.45
N VAL A 17 1.31 -29.24 2.04
CA VAL A 17 1.30 -27.81 1.80
C VAL A 17 1.60 -27.21 3.15
N SER A 18 2.87 -26.92 3.38
CA SER A 18 3.30 -26.22 4.56
C SER A 18 2.81 -24.80 4.37
N ALA A 19 1.67 -24.49 4.98
CA ALA A 19 1.20 -23.13 5.12
C ALA A 19 2.35 -22.30 5.73
N GLN A 20 2.55 -21.11 5.16
CA GLN A 20 3.54 -20.13 5.56
C GLN A 20 3.62 -19.99 7.09
N ILE A 21 4.84 -19.87 7.62
CA ILE A 21 5.16 -19.83 9.04
C ILE A 21 4.19 -18.87 9.78
N GLN A 22 3.35 -19.43 10.65
CA GLN A 22 2.35 -18.71 11.46
C GLN A 22 2.98 -18.15 12.75
N THR A 23 4.22 -17.67 12.73
CA THR A 23 4.85 -17.19 13.97
C THR A 23 5.09 -15.69 13.96
N ASN A 24 4.85 -15.05 15.11
CA ASN A 24 5.37 -13.72 15.45
C ASN A 24 6.35 -13.90 16.60
N ALA A 25 7.60 -13.42 16.44
CA ALA A 25 8.64 -13.53 17.46
C ALA A 25 8.83 -14.96 18.03
N GLY A 26 8.57 -16.00 17.22
CA GLY A 26 8.68 -17.40 17.64
C GLY A 26 7.42 -18.01 18.28
N VAL A 27 6.31 -17.27 18.41
CA VAL A 27 5.03 -17.76 18.95
C VAL A 27 4.02 -17.98 17.83
N GLN A 28 3.37 -19.15 17.79
CA GLN A 28 2.29 -19.43 16.85
C GLN A 28 1.11 -18.45 17.07
N TYR A 29 0.62 -17.83 16.00
CA TYR A 29 -0.60 -17.02 16.05
C TYR A 29 -1.78 -17.90 16.47
N LEU A 30 -2.46 -17.52 17.55
CA LEU A 30 -3.82 -17.97 17.77
C LEU A 30 -4.71 -17.39 16.66
N GLN A 31 -5.74 -18.12 16.23
CA GLN A 31 -6.61 -17.70 15.13
C GLN A 31 -7.34 -16.38 15.41
N ASN A 32 -7.52 -16.02 16.68
CA ASN A 32 -8.14 -14.76 17.12
C ASN A 32 -7.14 -13.62 17.35
N CYS A 33 -5.83 -13.84 17.17
CA CYS A 33 -4.84 -12.79 17.27
C CYS A 33 -4.72 -12.06 15.92
N ALA A 34 -4.89 -10.74 15.96
CA ALA A 34 -4.61 -9.90 14.79
C ALA A 34 -3.16 -10.10 14.35
N LYS A 35 -2.95 -10.29 13.04
CA LYS A 35 -1.61 -10.35 12.47
C LYS A 35 -0.91 -9.01 12.66
N ASP A 36 0.17 -9.01 13.43
CA ASP A 36 1.03 -7.86 13.56
C ASP A 36 1.90 -7.74 12.32
N MET A 37 1.57 -6.75 11.50
CA MET A 37 2.27 -6.43 10.27
C MET A 37 3.53 -5.59 10.52
N SER A 38 3.71 -5.05 11.73
CA SER A 38 4.80 -4.12 12.03
C SER A 38 6.17 -4.80 11.99
N THR A 39 6.24 -6.11 12.25
CA THR A 39 7.48 -6.89 12.19
C THR A 39 8.18 -6.77 10.84
N ASP A 40 7.42 -6.76 9.75
CA ASP A 40 7.97 -6.59 8.39
C ASP A 40 8.66 -5.23 8.20
N PHE A 41 8.19 -4.20 8.91
CA PHE A 41 8.68 -2.82 8.81
C PHE A 41 9.73 -2.48 9.88
N TYR A 42 10.13 -3.45 10.70
CA TYR A 42 11.27 -3.37 11.62
C TYR A 42 12.43 -4.29 11.23
N ASP A 43 12.22 -5.20 10.28
CA ASP A 43 13.26 -6.11 9.80
C ASP A 43 14.25 -5.36 8.86
N LEU A 44 15.52 -5.40 9.23
CA LEU A 44 16.63 -4.76 8.52
C LEU A 44 17.08 -5.53 7.26
N SER A 45 16.65 -6.79 7.11
CA SER A 45 16.91 -7.60 5.92
C SER A 45 15.98 -7.25 4.76
N ASN A 46 14.89 -6.53 5.03
CA ASN A 46 13.91 -6.15 4.02
C ASN A 46 14.36 -4.93 3.21
N THR A 47 13.98 -4.94 1.93
CA THR A 47 14.16 -3.78 1.04
C THR A 47 12.91 -2.92 1.09
N TYR A 48 13.07 -1.63 1.32
CA TYR A 48 11.98 -0.66 1.48
C TYR A 48 11.80 0.13 0.19
N PHE A 49 10.55 0.46 -0.13
CA PHE A 49 10.18 1.27 -1.28
C PHE A 49 9.24 2.36 -0.80
N LEU A 50 9.70 3.61 -0.82
CA LEU A 50 8.98 4.77 -0.29
C LEU A 50 8.33 5.52 -1.45
N ALA A 51 7.06 5.90 -1.30
CA ALA A 51 6.38 6.72 -2.30
C ALA A 51 7.05 8.11 -2.40
N ASP A 52 7.39 8.54 -3.61
CA ASP A 52 8.18 9.75 -3.83
C ASP A 52 7.47 10.78 -4.72
N SER A 53 7.14 10.40 -5.94
CA SER A 53 6.64 11.33 -6.96
C SER A 53 5.61 10.69 -7.90
N LEU A 54 4.74 11.51 -8.48
CA LEU A 54 3.85 11.12 -9.57
C LEU A 54 4.61 11.18 -10.90
N THR A 55 4.65 10.08 -11.66
CA THR A 55 5.37 10.05 -12.95
C THR A 55 4.46 10.18 -14.17
N GLU A 56 3.25 9.64 -14.07
CA GLU A 56 2.22 9.75 -15.10
C GLU A 56 0.85 9.72 -14.42
N PHE A 57 -0.13 10.42 -15.00
CA PHE A 57 -1.50 10.37 -14.52
C PHE A 57 -2.49 10.81 -15.60
N ASP A 58 -3.51 10.00 -15.84
CA ASP A 58 -4.68 10.31 -16.65
C ASP A 58 -5.80 10.80 -15.73
N VAL A 59 -6.17 12.08 -15.85
CA VAL A 59 -7.20 12.71 -15.02
C VAL A 59 -8.61 12.22 -15.31
N HIS A 60 -8.87 11.74 -16.53
CA HIS A 60 -10.18 11.23 -16.93
C HIS A 60 -10.41 9.82 -16.38
N GLN A 61 -9.39 8.96 -16.48
CA GLN A 61 -9.44 7.60 -15.95
C GLN A 61 -9.08 7.53 -14.46
N ALA A 62 -8.51 8.59 -13.90
CA ALA A 62 -7.96 8.65 -12.55
C ALA A 62 -6.94 7.52 -12.27
N THR A 63 -6.10 7.22 -13.27
CA THR A 63 -5.05 6.20 -13.20
C THR A 63 -3.69 6.83 -13.40
N GLY A 64 -2.65 6.28 -12.78
CA GLY A 64 -1.29 6.76 -13.01
C GLY A 64 -0.23 5.85 -12.42
N LYS A 65 1.00 6.35 -12.32
CA LYS A 65 2.10 5.65 -11.64
C LYS A 65 2.80 6.53 -10.61
N ILE A 66 3.20 5.87 -9.53
CA ILE A 66 4.03 6.44 -8.47
C ILE A 66 5.44 5.93 -8.69
N ASN A 67 6.43 6.82 -8.66
CA ASN A 67 7.82 6.40 -8.50
C ASN A 67 8.05 5.98 -7.05
N TRP A 68 8.50 4.75 -6.86
CA TRP A 68 8.85 4.22 -5.56
C TRP A 68 10.36 4.18 -5.40
N LYS A 69 10.89 5.00 -4.51
CA LYS A 69 12.32 5.07 -4.25
C LYS A 69 12.73 3.93 -3.33
N ARG A 70 13.75 3.15 -3.73
CA ARG A 70 14.33 2.07 -2.92
C ARG A 70 15.24 2.54 -1.77
N TYR A 71 15.04 1.97 -0.59
CA TYR A 71 15.77 2.24 0.63
C TYR A 71 16.10 0.94 1.37
N ARG A 72 17.04 1.03 2.29
CA ARG A 72 17.18 0.09 3.41
C ARG A 72 16.98 0.83 4.72
N LEU A 73 16.62 0.11 5.78
CA LEU A 73 16.80 0.62 7.12
C LEU A 73 18.23 0.37 7.59
N SER A 74 18.85 1.39 8.19
CA SER A 74 20.18 1.29 8.78
C SER A 74 20.16 1.82 10.21
N PRO A 75 20.77 1.11 11.17
CA PRO A 75 20.96 1.65 12.51
C PRO A 75 21.74 2.96 12.46
N ARG A 76 21.30 3.96 13.21
CA ARG A 76 21.98 5.24 13.37
C ARG A 76 21.95 5.65 14.83
N GLN A 77 23.11 6.09 15.29
CA GLN A 77 23.27 6.77 16.56
C GLN A 77 23.44 8.28 16.31
N ALA A 78 22.70 9.09 17.05
CA ALA A 78 22.88 10.54 17.12
C ALA A 78 22.63 11.01 18.55
N PHE A 79 23.69 11.44 19.24
CA PHE A 79 23.64 11.77 20.67
C PHE A 79 23.07 10.61 21.51
N ASN A 80 21.99 10.86 22.25
CA ASN A 80 21.23 9.89 23.05
C ASN A 80 20.10 9.20 22.26
N LEU A 81 19.99 9.42 20.95
CA LEU A 81 19.04 8.73 20.08
C LEU A 81 19.72 7.58 19.35
N ASN A 82 19.26 6.36 19.61
CA ASN A 82 19.53 5.18 18.78
C ASN A 82 18.25 4.81 18.04
N GLY A 83 18.31 4.73 16.72
CA GLY A 83 17.15 4.39 15.91
C GLY A 83 17.52 3.87 14.53
N TYR A 84 16.50 3.67 13.70
CA TYR A 84 16.68 3.22 12.32
C TYR A 84 16.37 4.35 11.35
N TRP A 85 17.20 4.46 10.32
CA TRP A 85 17.10 5.49 9.31
C TRP A 85 16.91 4.88 7.92
N PRO A 86 15.96 5.38 7.12
CA PRO A 86 15.88 5.02 5.71
C PRO A 86 17.08 5.63 4.99
N VAL A 87 17.92 4.77 4.41
CA VAL A 87 19.08 5.16 3.60
C VAL A 87 18.82 4.75 2.15
N ARG A 88 18.97 5.70 1.22
CA ARG A 88 18.83 5.43 -0.22
C ARG A 88 19.75 4.28 -0.61
N MET A 89 19.21 3.36 -1.39
CA MET A 89 19.91 2.15 -1.78
C MET A 89 19.84 1.97 -3.30
N GLN A 90 20.98 1.59 -3.86
CA GLN A 90 21.06 0.92 -5.15
C GLN A 90 21.55 -0.51 -4.90
N MET A 91 20.77 -1.50 -5.33
CA MET A 91 21.13 -2.90 -5.15
C MET A 91 21.89 -3.42 -6.38
N LEU A 92 22.77 -4.41 -6.18
CA LEU A 92 23.43 -5.13 -7.26
C LEU A 92 22.49 -6.21 -7.81
N ASP A 93 21.37 -5.77 -8.41
CA ASP A 93 20.41 -6.69 -9.03
C ASP A 93 21.06 -7.37 -10.25
N PHE A 94 20.83 -8.67 -10.41
CA PHE A 94 21.30 -9.44 -11.55
C PHE A 94 20.17 -10.27 -12.15
N PRO A 95 19.93 -10.19 -13.48
CA PRO A 95 20.49 -9.21 -14.42
C PRO A 95 19.94 -7.79 -14.15
N ASP A 96 20.82 -6.79 -14.15
CA ASP A 96 20.49 -5.39 -13.83
C ASP A 96 19.36 -4.81 -14.70
N THR A 97 19.38 -5.11 -15.99
CA THR A 97 18.37 -4.68 -16.97
C THR A 97 16.95 -5.19 -16.72
N GLN A 98 16.76 -6.17 -15.83
CA GLN A 98 15.45 -6.76 -15.55
C GLN A 98 14.81 -6.24 -14.25
N TYR A 99 15.53 -5.43 -13.46
CA TYR A 99 15.05 -4.98 -12.16
C TYR A 99 15.23 -3.48 -11.98
N ASP A 100 14.11 -2.75 -12.06
CA ASP A 100 14.12 -1.31 -11.78
C ASP A 100 14.52 -1.03 -10.33
N ASN A 101 15.55 -0.20 -10.13
CA ASN A 101 15.92 0.23 -8.78
C ASN A 101 14.78 0.99 -8.11
N ASP A 102 14.22 1.98 -8.81
CA ASP A 102 13.10 2.79 -8.36
C ASP A 102 11.89 2.58 -9.29
N PRO A 103 11.06 1.54 -9.07
CA PRO A 103 10.02 1.18 -10.01
C PRO A 103 8.88 2.21 -10.07
N ASN A 104 8.31 2.40 -11.26
CA ASN A 104 7.09 3.17 -11.48
C ASN A 104 5.89 2.22 -11.46
N LEU A 105 5.13 2.21 -10.38
CA LEU A 105 4.06 1.24 -10.18
C LEU A 105 2.69 1.91 -10.26
N ARG A 106 1.75 1.20 -10.87
CA ARG A 106 0.40 1.70 -11.13
C ARG A 106 -0.36 1.95 -9.83
N PHE A 107 -1.14 3.01 -9.82
CA PHE A 107 -2.23 3.21 -8.88
C PHE A 107 -3.45 3.77 -9.62
N ASP A 108 -4.62 3.63 -9.01
CA ASP A 108 -5.87 4.19 -9.51
C ASP A 108 -6.77 4.67 -8.38
N VAL A 109 -7.63 5.62 -8.70
CA VAL A 109 -8.67 6.16 -7.83
C VAL A 109 -10.02 5.90 -8.49
N GLN A 110 -10.89 5.22 -7.76
CA GLN A 110 -12.27 4.94 -8.17
C GLN A 110 -13.21 5.74 -7.27
N PHE A 111 -14.15 6.46 -7.87
CA PHE A 111 -15.09 7.32 -7.15
C PHE A 111 -16.39 6.55 -6.98
N ILE A 112 -16.61 5.94 -5.81
CA ILE A 112 -17.75 5.04 -5.56
C ILE A 112 -19.05 5.84 -5.43
N ASP A 113 -19.00 6.96 -4.71
CA ASP A 113 -20.06 7.96 -4.58
C ASP A 113 -19.44 9.32 -4.19
N GLU A 114 -20.27 10.32 -3.88
CA GLU A 114 -19.81 11.67 -3.51
C GLU A 114 -18.97 11.71 -2.22
N ARG A 115 -19.00 10.67 -1.38
CA ARG A 115 -18.31 10.60 -0.07
C ARG A 115 -17.25 9.51 0.01
N THR A 116 -17.21 8.60 -0.97
CA THR A 116 -16.41 7.39 -0.90
C THR A 116 -15.53 7.28 -2.13
N VAL A 117 -14.21 7.25 -1.88
CA VAL A 117 -13.20 6.96 -2.90
C VAL A 117 -12.47 5.67 -2.54
N ARG A 118 -12.17 4.85 -3.53
CA ARG A 118 -11.33 3.66 -3.40
C ARG A 118 -10.01 3.95 -4.11
N VAL A 119 -8.91 3.83 -3.38
CA VAL A 119 -7.55 3.96 -3.95
C VAL A 119 -6.92 2.57 -3.98
N ARG A 120 -6.42 2.18 -5.15
CA ARG A 120 -5.68 0.94 -5.34
C ARG A 120 -4.25 1.27 -5.71
N LEU A 121 -3.30 0.77 -4.92
CA LEU A 121 -1.87 0.93 -5.19
C LEU A 121 -1.29 -0.44 -5.49
N LEU A 122 -0.61 -0.58 -6.63
CA LEU A 122 0.15 -1.78 -6.91
C LEU A 122 1.54 -1.67 -6.31
N THR A 123 1.95 -2.74 -5.63
CA THR A 123 3.33 -2.95 -5.19
C THR A 123 4.09 -3.83 -6.19
N THR A 124 3.63 -4.01 -7.43
CA THR A 124 4.26 -4.86 -8.46
C THR A 124 3.85 -4.36 -9.85
N PRO A 125 4.69 -4.54 -10.90
CA PRO A 125 4.28 -4.21 -12.27
C PRO A 125 3.20 -5.17 -12.81
N ILE A 126 3.02 -6.33 -12.18
CA ILE A 126 2.00 -7.30 -12.57
C ILE A 126 0.64 -6.81 -12.07
N VAL A 127 -0.24 -6.47 -13.00
CA VAL A 127 -1.63 -6.11 -12.67
C VAL A 127 -2.40 -7.40 -12.38
N PRO A 128 -2.90 -7.61 -11.15
CA PRO A 128 -3.72 -8.77 -10.85
C PRO A 128 -5.07 -8.69 -11.58
N GLN A 129 -5.69 -9.86 -11.79
CA GLN A 129 -7.07 -9.91 -12.26
C GLN A 129 -7.98 -9.20 -11.26
N ASP A 130 -8.96 -8.44 -11.76
CA ASP A 130 -9.94 -7.82 -10.88
C ASP A 130 -11.00 -8.84 -10.47
N GLU A 131 -10.98 -9.20 -9.19
CA GLU A 131 -11.92 -10.14 -8.58
C GLU A 131 -12.98 -9.44 -7.72
N SER A 132 -13.14 -8.11 -7.86
CA SER A 132 -14.07 -7.33 -7.03
C SER A 132 -15.53 -7.82 -7.12
N ASP A 133 -15.94 -8.41 -8.25
CA ASP A 133 -17.30 -8.96 -8.42
C ASP A 133 -17.54 -10.22 -7.58
N SER A 134 -16.51 -11.06 -7.43
CA SER A 134 -16.55 -12.30 -6.64
C SER A 134 -16.16 -12.10 -5.18
N ASP A 135 -15.70 -10.92 -4.78
CA ASP A 135 -15.25 -10.65 -3.41
C ASP A 135 -16.42 -10.78 -2.40
N PRO A 136 -16.35 -11.68 -1.41
CA PRO A 136 -17.39 -11.82 -0.40
C PRO A 136 -17.47 -10.65 0.60
N MET A 137 -16.43 -9.79 0.66
CA MET A 137 -16.38 -8.64 1.56
C MET A 137 -17.10 -7.41 1.00
N PHE A 138 -17.49 -7.42 -0.27
CA PHE A 138 -18.22 -6.32 -0.90
C PHE A 138 -19.71 -6.62 -0.99
N SER A 139 -20.54 -5.66 -0.57
CA SER A 139 -21.99 -5.72 -0.77
C SER A 139 -22.35 -5.62 -2.25
N ASP A 140 -23.51 -6.16 -2.63
CA ASP A 140 -24.01 -6.07 -4.01
C ASP A 140 -24.16 -4.62 -4.47
N GLU A 141 -24.59 -3.73 -3.58
CA GLU A 141 -24.68 -2.29 -3.85
C GLU A 141 -23.30 -1.68 -4.14
N PHE A 142 -22.29 -2.02 -3.34
CA PHE A 142 -20.92 -1.55 -3.58
C PHE A 142 -20.39 -2.06 -4.92
N LYS A 143 -20.61 -3.34 -5.25
CA LYS A 143 -20.23 -3.93 -6.53
C LYS A 143 -20.92 -3.23 -7.70
N GLN A 144 -22.21 -2.93 -7.57
CA GLN A 144 -22.95 -2.19 -8.59
C GLN A 144 -22.37 -0.79 -8.81
N ARG A 145 -22.10 -0.04 -7.74
CA ARG A 145 -21.48 1.30 -7.82
C ARG A 145 -20.08 1.24 -8.39
N LEU A 146 -19.29 0.23 -8.02
CA LEU A 146 -17.96 0.00 -8.57
C LEU A 146 -17.99 -0.20 -10.09
N ARG A 147 -18.93 -1.02 -10.60
CA ARG A 147 -19.13 -1.20 -12.06
C ARG A 147 -19.56 0.09 -12.76
N ALA A 148 -20.37 0.92 -12.09
CA ALA A 148 -20.84 2.20 -12.61
C ALA A 148 -19.77 3.30 -12.56
N SER A 149 -18.76 3.17 -11.70
CA SER A 149 -17.61 4.09 -11.54
C SER A 149 -16.63 4.00 -12.73
N THR A 150 -17.13 4.30 -13.92
CA THR A 150 -16.35 4.32 -15.17
C THR A 150 -15.57 5.62 -15.36
N SER A 151 -15.97 6.70 -14.66
CA SER A 151 -15.23 7.98 -14.62
C SER A 151 -15.58 8.75 -13.35
N ALA A 152 -14.72 9.70 -12.95
CA ALA A 152 -14.98 10.60 -11.82
C ALA A 152 -16.31 11.38 -11.99
N SER A 153 -16.55 11.90 -13.20
CA SER A 153 -17.73 12.70 -13.52
C SER A 153 -19.04 11.93 -13.37
N ALA A 154 -19.03 10.60 -13.55
CA ALA A 154 -20.24 9.78 -13.44
C ALA A 154 -20.83 9.79 -12.02
N ASN A 155 -20.02 10.06 -11.00
CA ASN A 155 -20.40 9.98 -9.58
C ASN A 155 -20.31 11.33 -8.87
N GLY A 156 -20.50 12.42 -9.60
CA GLY A 156 -20.57 13.78 -9.03
C GLY A 156 -19.20 14.38 -8.68
N TRP A 157 -18.10 13.83 -9.21
CA TRP A 157 -16.76 14.37 -9.01
C TRP A 157 -16.28 15.15 -10.23
N HIS A 158 -15.73 16.34 -9.99
CA HIS A 158 -15.10 17.19 -10.99
C HIS A 158 -13.60 17.27 -10.76
N TYR A 159 -12.80 17.17 -11.82
CA TYR A 159 -11.34 17.26 -11.72
C TYR A 159 -10.80 18.61 -12.18
N ALA A 160 -9.65 18.99 -11.63
CA ALA A 160 -8.83 20.11 -12.09
C ALA A 160 -7.34 19.76 -11.93
N ASP A 161 -6.53 19.97 -12.97
CA ASP A 161 -5.07 19.88 -12.88
C ASP A 161 -4.47 21.27 -12.82
N LYS A 162 -3.79 21.57 -11.71
CA LYS A 162 -3.06 22.82 -11.48
C LYS A 162 -1.56 22.56 -11.39
N GLY A 163 -1.01 21.89 -12.39
CA GLY A 163 0.43 21.70 -12.57
C GLY A 163 1.04 20.75 -11.54
N GLY A 164 1.17 21.17 -10.28
CA GLY A 164 1.71 20.38 -9.17
C GLY A 164 0.66 19.63 -8.35
N VAL A 165 -0.63 19.89 -8.56
CA VAL A 165 -1.74 19.26 -7.82
C VAL A 165 -2.88 18.93 -8.77
N ILE A 166 -3.39 17.70 -8.70
CA ILE A 166 -4.62 17.27 -9.35
C ILE A 166 -5.69 17.19 -8.27
N SER A 167 -6.82 17.85 -8.46
CA SER A 167 -7.92 17.88 -7.48
C SER A 167 -9.14 17.20 -8.08
N TYR A 168 -9.79 16.33 -7.31
CA TYR A 168 -11.12 15.83 -7.57
C TYR A 168 -12.04 16.36 -6.48
N SER A 169 -13.19 16.94 -6.83
CA SER A 169 -14.14 17.52 -5.86
C SER A 169 -15.57 17.05 -6.11
N SER A 170 -16.28 16.73 -5.03
CA SER A 170 -17.72 16.45 -5.01
C SER A 170 -18.47 17.52 -4.20
N ALA A 171 -19.80 17.38 -4.07
CA ALA A 171 -20.59 18.21 -3.17
C ALA A 171 -20.21 18.04 -1.67
N CYS A 172 -19.53 16.94 -1.31
CA CYS A 172 -19.24 16.58 0.07
C CYS A 172 -17.78 16.84 0.49
N GLY A 173 -16.84 16.97 -0.45
CA GLY A 173 -15.42 17.13 -0.14
C GLY A 173 -14.52 17.06 -1.37
N SER A 174 -13.22 16.88 -1.14
CA SER A 174 -12.25 16.76 -2.23
C SER A 174 -11.10 15.81 -1.90
N LEU A 175 -10.53 15.21 -2.95
CA LEU A 175 -9.28 14.47 -2.94
C LEU A 175 -8.27 15.23 -3.80
N GLU A 176 -7.15 15.64 -3.21
CA GLU A 176 -6.02 16.19 -3.93
C GLU A 176 -4.90 15.16 -4.05
N ILE A 177 -4.30 15.08 -5.24
CA ILE A 177 -3.09 14.33 -5.56
C ILE A 177 -1.99 15.36 -5.80
N GLN A 178 -1.10 15.53 -4.82
CA GLN A 178 0.12 16.33 -4.99
C GLN A 178 1.15 15.51 -5.77
N LYS A 179 1.78 16.11 -6.80
CA LYS A 179 2.72 15.38 -7.66
C LYS A 179 4.09 15.17 -7.01
N TYR A 180 4.57 16.16 -6.24
CA TYR A 180 5.81 16.04 -5.47
C TYR A 180 5.81 16.92 -4.20
N PRO A 181 6.21 16.39 -3.03
CA PRO A 181 6.25 14.95 -2.77
C PRO A 181 4.86 14.35 -2.99
N TRP A 182 4.80 13.10 -3.42
CA TRP A 182 3.52 12.47 -3.74
C TRP A 182 2.64 12.40 -2.50
N ARG A 183 1.44 12.99 -2.56
CA ARG A 183 0.45 12.90 -1.48
C ARG A 183 -0.95 12.70 -1.99
N LEU A 184 -1.71 11.90 -1.25
CA LEU A 184 -3.18 11.95 -1.27
C LEU A 184 -3.63 12.79 -0.08
N ILE A 185 -4.46 13.79 -0.32
CA ILE A 185 -5.00 14.69 0.70
C ILE A 185 -6.51 14.68 0.59
N LEU A 186 -7.18 14.17 1.62
CA LEU A 186 -8.63 14.16 1.70
C LEU A 186 -9.09 15.38 2.51
N LYS A 187 -10.05 16.14 1.97
CA LYS A 187 -10.60 17.34 2.59
C LYS A 187 -12.12 17.27 2.66
N ASP A 188 -12.69 17.90 3.68
CA ASP A 188 -14.14 18.12 3.76
C ASP A 188 -14.61 19.20 2.77
N LYS A 189 -15.94 19.42 2.71
CA LYS A 189 -16.56 20.44 1.86
C LYS A 189 -16.08 21.88 2.10
N ASN A 190 -15.52 22.17 3.28
CA ASN A 190 -15.02 23.50 3.65
C ASN A 190 -13.51 23.64 3.38
N GLY A 191 -12.87 22.59 2.82
CA GLY A 191 -11.43 22.56 2.55
C GLY A 191 -10.57 22.18 3.76
N LYS A 192 -11.16 21.75 4.89
CA LYS A 192 -10.39 21.25 6.04
C LYS A 192 -9.80 19.89 5.68
N VAL A 193 -8.47 19.75 5.84
CA VAL A 193 -7.80 18.45 5.68
C VAL A 193 -8.29 17.49 6.75
N LEU A 194 -8.88 16.38 6.29
CA LEU A 194 -9.31 15.27 7.14
C LEU A 194 -8.13 14.35 7.42
N THR A 195 -7.42 13.94 6.36
CA THR A 195 -6.19 13.16 6.46
C THR A 195 -5.35 13.32 5.20
N GLN A 196 -4.08 12.94 5.28
CA GLN A 196 -3.17 12.91 4.14
C GLN A 196 -2.09 11.84 4.30
N THR A 197 -1.58 11.32 3.20
CA THR A 197 -0.42 10.41 3.24
C THR A 197 0.84 11.13 3.70
N ARG A 198 1.67 10.45 4.49
CA ARG A 198 2.98 10.95 4.93
C ARG A 198 4.04 10.73 3.86
N ALA A 199 4.96 11.67 3.72
CA ALA A 199 6.14 11.60 2.88
C ALA A 199 7.43 11.69 3.73
N LEU A 200 8.55 11.17 3.20
CA LEU A 200 9.82 11.15 3.95
C LEU A 200 10.30 12.56 4.37
N ILE A 201 10.04 13.55 3.52
CA ILE A 201 10.41 14.95 3.75
C ILE A 201 9.70 15.57 4.95
N ASP A 202 8.57 14.99 5.40
CA ASP A 202 7.79 15.50 6.55
C ASP A 202 8.52 15.37 7.90
N ASN A 203 9.68 14.71 7.91
CA ASN A 203 10.52 14.48 9.09
C ASN A 203 11.94 15.04 8.90
N ASP A 204 12.20 15.85 7.89
CA ASP A 204 13.55 16.32 7.49
C ASP A 204 14.33 17.01 8.63
N SER A 205 13.65 17.83 9.43
CA SER A 205 14.18 18.65 10.52
C SER A 205 14.41 17.90 11.84
N THR A 206 13.97 16.65 11.93
CA THR A 206 14.05 15.86 13.18
C THR A 206 15.10 14.75 13.10
N GLN A 207 15.69 14.37 14.24
CA GLN A 207 16.61 13.23 14.30
C GLN A 207 15.88 11.87 14.23
N VAL A 208 14.55 11.87 14.45
CA VAL A 208 13.68 10.68 14.37
C VAL A 208 13.00 10.65 13.01
N LYS A 209 13.39 9.70 12.15
CA LYS A 209 12.75 9.52 10.85
C LYS A 209 11.62 8.50 10.97
N LEU A 210 10.39 8.95 10.78
CA LEU A 210 9.24 8.06 10.66
C LEU A 210 9.20 7.46 9.25
N LEU A 211 8.83 6.19 9.14
CA LEU A 211 8.60 5.57 7.85
C LEU A 211 7.31 6.14 7.23
N PRO A 212 7.37 6.74 6.03
CA PRO A 212 6.19 7.23 5.33
C PRO A 212 5.44 6.09 4.62
N LEU A 213 4.43 6.43 3.80
CA LEU A 213 3.80 5.48 2.89
C LEU A 213 4.86 4.69 2.12
N SER A 214 4.86 3.38 2.32
CA SER A 214 5.89 2.50 1.77
C SER A 214 5.37 1.09 1.56
N PHE A 215 6.08 0.31 0.76
CA PHE A 215 5.99 -1.13 0.79
C PHE A 215 7.37 -1.74 0.99
N ILE A 216 7.42 -2.96 1.48
CA ILE A 216 8.64 -3.75 1.63
C ILE A 216 8.61 -4.92 0.66
N LYS A 217 9.82 -5.36 0.30
CA LYS A 217 10.08 -6.67 -0.31
C LYS A 217 10.87 -7.48 0.72
N ARG A 218 10.30 -8.60 1.17
CA ARG A 218 10.88 -9.43 2.21
C ARG A 218 12.18 -10.08 1.73
N GLY A 219 13.23 -10.02 2.54
CA GLY A 219 14.50 -10.67 2.24
C GLY A 219 14.39 -12.20 2.20
N ALA A 220 13.48 -12.76 3.00
CA ALA A 220 13.33 -14.21 3.15
C ALA A 220 12.67 -14.90 1.95
N ASP A 221 11.67 -14.28 1.33
CA ASP A 221 10.81 -14.94 0.32
C ASP A 221 10.42 -14.04 -0.87
N ASN A 222 10.93 -12.81 -0.95
CA ASN A 222 10.57 -11.80 -1.95
C ASN A 222 9.08 -11.37 -1.98
N SER A 223 8.26 -11.84 -1.04
CA SER A 223 6.89 -11.37 -0.89
C SER A 223 6.87 -9.90 -0.47
N ARG A 224 5.73 -9.25 -0.68
CA ARG A 224 5.58 -7.81 -0.43
C ARG A 224 4.55 -7.55 0.64
N SER A 225 4.73 -6.48 1.39
CA SER A 225 3.74 -5.96 2.33
C SER A 225 3.73 -4.45 2.24
N ILE A 226 2.55 -3.85 2.32
CA ILE A 226 2.36 -2.40 2.17
C ILE A 226 2.00 -1.78 3.52
N ASN A 227 2.50 -0.58 3.77
CA ASN A 227 2.23 0.24 4.94
C ASN A 227 1.65 1.60 4.49
N PRO A 228 0.32 1.72 4.37
CA PRO A 228 -0.34 3.00 4.17
C PRO A 228 -0.25 3.86 5.42
N VAL A 229 0.50 4.97 5.35
CA VAL A 229 0.72 5.87 6.50
C VAL A 229 0.01 7.19 6.26
N PHE A 230 -0.98 7.48 7.10
CA PHE A 230 -1.82 8.66 7.05
C PHE A 230 -1.62 9.54 8.29
N PHE A 231 -1.78 10.86 8.11
CA PHE A 231 -1.76 11.82 9.18
C PHE A 231 -3.02 11.70 10.05
N LEU A 232 -2.83 11.76 11.36
CA LEU A 232 -3.88 11.76 12.38
C LEU A 232 -3.89 13.14 13.07
N SER A 233 -5.06 13.75 13.18
CA SER A 233 -5.20 15.04 13.86
C SER A 233 -5.17 14.88 15.39
N PRO A 234 -4.70 15.89 16.15
CA PRO A 234 -4.78 15.87 17.61
C PRO A 234 -6.23 15.66 18.09
N GLY A 235 -6.43 14.69 18.98
CA GLY A 235 -7.73 14.34 19.54
C GLY A 235 -8.61 13.46 18.65
N GLU A 236 -8.14 13.08 17.46
CA GLU A 236 -8.80 12.07 16.64
C GLU A 236 -8.72 10.69 17.31
N LYS A 237 -9.77 9.89 17.13
CA LYS A 237 -9.93 8.58 17.78
C LYS A 237 -10.19 7.52 16.73
N ILE A 238 -9.49 6.40 16.85
CA ILE A 238 -9.63 5.24 15.96
C ILE A 238 -10.47 4.20 16.70
N PHE A 239 -11.52 3.71 16.04
CA PHE A 239 -12.41 2.66 16.54
C PHE A 239 -12.60 1.58 15.47
N GLY A 240 -13.09 0.40 15.87
CA GLY A 240 -13.29 -0.74 14.98
C GLY A 240 -12.26 -1.82 15.29
N CYS A 241 -11.28 -2.02 14.40
CA CYS A 241 -10.18 -2.99 14.54
C CYS A 241 -10.59 -4.46 14.81
N GLY A 242 -11.86 -4.82 14.60
CA GLY A 242 -12.37 -6.18 14.77
C GLY A 242 -12.36 -6.61 16.24
N GLU A 243 -11.83 -7.81 16.51
CA GLU A 243 -11.75 -8.42 17.84
C GLU A 243 -10.54 -7.91 18.64
N SER A 244 -10.24 -6.61 18.58
CA SER A 244 -9.20 -6.00 19.41
C SER A 244 -9.73 -5.69 20.80
N PHE A 245 -9.03 -6.13 21.85
CA PHE A 245 -9.43 -5.94 23.25
C PHE A 245 -8.89 -4.62 23.85
N THR A 246 -8.56 -3.66 23.01
CA THR A 246 -7.89 -2.37 23.35
C THR A 246 -8.78 -1.18 23.09
#